data_AF-A0A258QQU4-F1
#
_entry.id   AF-A0A258QQU4-F1
#
_cell.length_a   1.000
_cell.length_b   1.000
_cell.length_c   1.000
_cell.angle_alpha   90.00
_cell.angle_beta   90.00
_cell.angle_gamma   90.00
#
_symmetry.space_group_name_H-M   'P 1'
#
loop_
_entity.id
_entity.type
_entity.pdbx_description
1 polymer ?
#
loop_
_entity_poly.entity_id
_entity_poly.type
_entity_poly.pdbx_seq_one_letter_code
_entity_poly.pdbx_strand_id
1 'polypeptide(L)' 'MATSKTRAAPLKLADSVELLAGVGVRVAAQLARLSVLTIGDLLWHLPIRYENRGQIMPLG' A
#
# COMPACT_ATOMS: atom_id res chain seq x y z
N MET A 1 -1.73 -24.82 15.99
CA MET A 1 -2.98 -24.30 15.40
C MET A 1 -2.64 -23.11 14.52
N ALA A 2 -2.40 -23.34 13.23
CA ALA A 2 -2.11 -22.26 12.29
C ALA A 2 -3.44 -21.68 11.79
N THR A 3 -3.72 -20.42 12.08
CA THR A 3 -4.85 -19.70 11.51
C THR A 3 -4.51 -19.37 10.05
N SER A 4 -5.10 -20.10 9.12
CA SER A 4 -5.04 -19.77 7.70
C SER A 4 -5.81 -18.45 7.49
N LYS A 5 -5.08 -17.34 7.39
CA LYS A 5 -5.66 -16.04 7.04
C LYS A 5 -6.35 -16.18 5.69
N THR A 6 -7.68 -16.08 5.68
CA THR A 6 -8.54 -16.19 4.49
C THR A 6 -7.98 -15.32 3.36
N ARG A 7 -7.61 -15.94 2.24
CA ARG A 7 -7.14 -15.24 1.05
C ARG A 7 -8.35 -14.53 0.44
N ALA A 8 -8.37 -13.20 0.53
CA ALA A 8 -9.40 -12.39 -0.12
C ALA A 8 -9.39 -12.63 -1.63
N ALA A 9 -10.54 -12.40 -2.28
CA ALA A 9 -10.70 -12.52 -3.73
C ALA A 9 -9.63 -11.68 -4.46
N PRO A 10 -9.16 -12.12 -5.64
CA PRO A 10 -8.16 -11.38 -6.39
C PRO A 10 -8.72 -10.01 -6.80
N LEU A 11 -8.06 -8.95 -6.34
CA LEU A 11 -8.29 -7.58 -6.79
C LEU A 11 -7.80 -7.44 -8.23
N LYS A 12 -8.52 -6.66 -9.03
CA LYS A 12 -8.14 -6.33 -10.42
C LYS A 12 -7.31 -5.06 -10.42
N LEU A 13 -6.48 -4.88 -11.46
CA LEU A 13 -5.64 -3.69 -11.59
C LEU A 13 -6.47 -2.41 -11.76
N ALA A 14 -7.68 -2.53 -12.34
CA ALA A 14 -8.60 -1.42 -12.54
C ALA A 14 -9.39 -1.04 -11.28
N ASP A 15 -9.27 -1.81 -10.19
CA ASP A 15 -9.98 -1.52 -8.95
C ASP A 15 -9.35 -0.31 -8.24
N SER A 16 -10.17 0.43 -7.48
CA SER A 16 -9.73 1.59 -6.71
C SER A 16 -8.76 1.20 -5.59
N VAL A 17 -7.78 2.07 -5.31
CA VAL A 17 -6.81 1.86 -4.22
C VAL A 17 -7.44 1.76 -2.82
N GLU A 18 -8.65 2.28 -2.64
CA GLU A 18 -9.40 2.23 -1.37
C GLU A 18 -9.78 0.82 -0.93
N LEU A 19 -9.83 -0.14 -1.85
CA LEU A 19 -10.11 -1.54 -1.54
C LEU A 19 -8.91 -2.26 -0.89
N LEU A 20 -7.72 -1.65 -0.92
CA LEU A 20 -6.54 -2.20 -0.29
C LEU A 20 -6.61 -2.04 1.23
N ALA A 21 -6.33 -3.12 1.95
CA ALA A 21 -6.22 -3.10 3.39
C ALA A 21 -5.13 -2.11 3.84
N GLY A 22 -5.51 -1.13 4.68
CA GLY A 22 -4.61 -0.07 5.15
C GLY A 22 -4.73 1.25 4.38
N VAL A 23 -5.47 1.29 3.27
CA VAL A 23 -5.80 2.54 2.56
C VAL A 23 -7.12 3.08 3.09
N GLY A 24 -7.07 3.97 4.08
CA GLY A 24 -8.23 4.72 4.55
C GLY A 24 -8.42 6.04 3.78
N VAL A 25 -9.49 6.78 4.10
CA VAL A 25 -9.85 8.06 3.45
C VAL A 25 -8.68 9.04 3.36
N ARG A 26 -7.87 9.14 4.41
CA ARG A 26 -6.70 10.05 4.45
C ARG A 26 -5.61 9.65 3.46
N VAL A 27 -5.32 8.36 3.37
CA VAL A 27 -4.28 7.82 2.48
C VAL A 27 -4.76 7.86 1.03
N ALA A 28 -6.03 7.52 0.79
CA ALA A 28 -6.67 7.66 -0.51
C ALA A 28 -6.60 9.10 -1.04
N ALA A 29 -6.91 10.08 -0.19
CA ALA A 29 -6.78 11.50 -0.55
C ALA A 29 -5.33 11.93 -0.86
N GLN A 30 -4.34 11.34 -0.18
CA GLN A 30 -2.92 11.59 -0.48
C GLN A 30 -2.51 10.96 -1.82
N LEU A 31 -2.93 9.72 -2.09
CA LEU A 31 -2.68 9.03 -3.36
C LEU A 31 -3.35 9.74 -4.54
N ALA A 32 -4.57 10.24 -4.36
CA ALA A 32 -5.28 11.00 -5.38
C ALA A 32 -4.54 12.29 -5.78
N ARG A 33 -3.84 12.95 -4.84
CA ARG A 33 -2.99 14.12 -5.13
C ARG A 33 -1.76 13.78 -5.98
N LEU A 34 -1.32 12.52 -5.95
CA LEU A 34 -0.22 11.99 -6.77
C LEU A 34 -0.73 11.36 -8.07
N SER A 35 -2.01 11.55 -8.41
CA SER A 35 -2.68 10.94 -9.56
C SER A 35 -2.68 9.40 -9.53
N VAL A 36 -2.63 8.80 -8.33
CA VAL A 36 -2.73 7.35 -8.13
C VAL A 36 -4.16 7.01 -7.70
N LEU A 37 -4.97 6.48 -8.62
CA LEU A 37 -6.39 6.19 -8.37
C LEU A 37 -6.67 4.68 -8.36
N THR A 38 -5.95 3.93 -9.19
CA THR A 38 -6.14 2.47 -9.33
C THR A 38 -4.98 1.69 -8.74
N ILE A 39 -5.21 0.40 -8.47
CA ILE A 39 -4.15 -0.52 -8.04
C ILE A 39 -3.04 -0.61 -9.11
N GLY A 40 -3.39 -0.52 -10.39
CA GLY A 40 -2.43 -0.44 -11.49
C GLY A 40 -1.49 0.75 -11.36
N ASP A 41 -2.03 1.95 -11.12
CA ASP A 41 -1.21 3.17 -10.96
C ASP A 41 -0.26 3.05 -9.77
N LEU A 42 -0.73 2.45 -8.67
CA LEU A 42 0.07 2.25 -7.46
C LEU A 42 1.27 1.33 -7.72
N LEU A 43 1.11 0.29 -8.52
CA LEU A 43 2.21 -0.62 -8.87
C LEU A 43 3.29 0.06 -9.74
N TRP A 44 2.90 1.05 -10.54
CA TRP A 44 3.82 1.85 -11.35
C TRP A 44 4.37 3.08 -10.61
N HIS A 45 3.86 3.38 -9.42
CA HIS A 45 4.36 4.45 -8.55
C HIS A 45 5.46 3.92 -7.60
N LEU A 46 6.62 3.61 -8.17
CA LEU A 46 7.73 3.00 -7.41
C LEU A 46 8.32 3.96 -6.36
N PRO A 47 8.74 3.45 -5.19
CA PRO A 47 9.48 4.23 -4.19
C PRO A 47 10.80 4.77 -4.75
N ILE A 48 11.09 6.04 -4.48
CA ILE A 48 12.35 6.68 -4.85
C ILE A 48 13.52 6.06 -4.07
N ARG A 49 13.29 5.66 -2.82
CA ARG A 49 14.27 4.98 -1.96
C ARG A 49 13.57 3.98 -1.04
N TYR A 50 14.28 2.92 -0.72
CA TYR A 50 13.89 1.96 0.32
C TYR A 50 14.76 2.20 1.54
N GLU A 51 14.13 2.58 2.65
CA GLU A 51 14.81 2.65 3.94
C GLU A 51 14.78 1.28 4.61
N ASN A 52 15.96 0.76 4.95
CA ASN A 52 16.06 -0.43 5.77
C ASN A 52 15.86 -0.05 7.25
N ARG A 53 14.66 -0.31 7.79
CA ARG A 53 14.32 -0.08 9.20
C ARG A 53 14.61 -1.27 10.12
N GLY A 54 15.41 -2.24 9.68
CA GLY A 54 15.81 -3.38 10.51
C GLY A 54 16.90 -3.05 11.53
N GLN A 55 17.62 -1.95 11.34
CA GLN A 55 18.68 -1.51 12.25
C GLN A 55 18.09 -0.45 13.20
N ILE A 56 18.00 -0.78 14.48
CA ILE A 56 17.61 0.18 15.52
C ILE A 56 18.82 1.08 15.77
N MET A 57 18.80 2.30 15.21
CA MET A 57 19.79 3.31 15.55
C MET A 57 19.44 3.90 16.93
N PRO A 58 20.37 3.87 17.91
CA PRO A 58 20.16 4.60 19.14
C PRO A 58 20.03 6.09 18.83
N LEU A 59 19.07 6.74 19.50
CA LEU A 59 19.04 8.20 19.53
C LEU A 59 20.32 8.63 20.25
N GLY A 60 21.17 9.36 19.53
CA GLY A 60 22.36 10.00 20.11
C GLY A 60 21.98 11.05 21.15
#